data_AF-A0AB34J3D0-F1
#
_entry.id   AF-A0AB34J3D0-F1
#
_cell.length_a   1.000
_cell.length_b   1.000
_cell.length_c   1.000
_cell.angle_alpha   90.00
_cell.angle_beta   90.00
_cell.angle_gamma   90.00
#
_symmetry.space_group_name_H-M   'P 1'
#
loop_
_entity.id
_entity.type
_entity.pdbx_description
1 polymer ?
#
loop_
_entity_poly.entity_id
_entity_poly.type
_entity_poly.pdbx_seq_one_letter_code
_entity_poly.pdbx_strand_id
1 'polypeptide(L)'
;MFRFYHNRQGHFGVQKTAALLSDRFFWKSPRALRDEVAAFIRRCPVCSRTKVPRHKAGAAGALPVGASPFDVTSAATSTKLVGLPLKVTKTSSASRAT
;
A
#
# COMPACT_ATOMS: atom_id res chain seq x y z
N MET A 1 8.98 10.74 -23.82
CA MET A 1 8.20 9.71 -24.54
C MET A 1 7.24 8.92 -23.65
N PHE A 2 7.73 8.13 -22.69
CA PHE A 2 6.89 7.25 -21.85
C PHE A 2 5.71 7.95 -21.18
N ARG A 3 5.89 9.18 -20.69
CA ARG A 3 4.84 10.01 -20.09
C ARG A 3 3.61 10.18 -21.00
N PHE A 4 3.78 10.37 -22.30
CA PHE A 4 2.65 10.60 -23.21
C PHE A 4 1.85 9.30 -23.42
N TYR A 5 2.55 8.21 -23.77
CA TYR A 5 1.93 6.91 -24.03
C TYR A 5 1.41 6.21 -22.76
N HIS A 6 1.97 6.55 -21.60
CA HIS A 6 1.50 6.04 -20.31
C HIS A 6 0.39 6.92 -19.72
N ASN A 7 0.63 8.21 -19.49
CA ASN A 7 -0.31 9.06 -18.74
C ASN A 7 -1.54 9.42 -19.59
N ARG A 8 -1.36 9.80 -20.85
CA ARG A 8 -2.46 10.30 -21.70
C ARG A 8 -3.42 9.19 -22.14
N GLN A 9 -2.93 7.95 -22.16
CA GLN A 9 -3.70 6.77 -22.53
C GLN A 9 -4.36 6.08 -21.31
N GLY A 10 -4.32 6.68 -20.12
CA GLY A 10 -4.97 6.11 -18.92
C GLY A 10 -4.10 5.11 -18.14
N HIS A 11 -2.81 5.40 -17.98
CA HIS A 11 -1.89 4.63 -17.12
C HIS A 11 -1.78 3.15 -17.48
N PHE A 12 -1.63 2.87 -18.78
CA PHE A 12 -1.43 1.52 -19.31
C PHE A 12 -0.26 0.79 -18.66
N GLY A 13 -0.41 -0.53 -18.52
CA GLY A 13 0.64 -1.41 -18.00
C GLY A 13 1.82 -1.56 -18.96
N VAL A 14 2.84 -2.29 -18.52
CA VAL A 14 4.12 -2.44 -19.25
C VAL A 14 3.89 -2.97 -20.67
N GLN A 15 3.10 -4.02 -20.83
CA GLN A 15 2.89 -4.66 -22.14
C GLN A 15 2.22 -3.72 -23.15
N LYS A 16 1.11 -3.08 -22.77
CA LYS A 16 0.38 -2.13 -23.64
C LYS A 16 1.23 -0.91 -24.00
N THR A 17 1.94 -0.36 -23.02
CA THR A 17 2.80 0.81 -23.24
C THR A 17 3.99 0.44 -24.14
N ALA A 18 4.60 -0.73 -23.93
CA ALA A 18 5.68 -1.22 -24.78
C ALA A 18 5.21 -1.47 -26.22
N ALA A 19 4.04 -2.08 -26.43
CA ALA A 19 3.50 -2.33 -27.77
C ALA A 19 3.29 -1.04 -28.58
N LEU A 20 2.73 0.01 -27.96
CA LEU A 20 2.56 1.32 -28.61
C LEU A 20 3.89 1.99 -28.97
N LEU A 21 4.94 1.71 -28.20
CA LEU A 21 6.26 2.29 -28.39
C LEU A 21 7.12 1.51 -29.38
N SER A 22 6.95 0.19 -29.46
CA SER A 22 7.63 -0.63 -30.46
C SER A 22 7.11 -0.39 -31.87
N ASP A 23 5.87 0.06 -32.01
CA ASP A 23 5.24 0.38 -33.30
C ASP A 23 5.77 1.68 -33.93
N ARG A 24 6.27 2.62 -33.10
CA ARG A 24 6.66 3.96 -33.57
C ARG A 24 8.13 4.30 -33.41
N PHE A 25 8.88 3.50 -32.64
CA PHE A 25 10.28 3.76 -32.34
C PHE A 25 11.11 2.48 -32.47
N PHE A 26 12.33 2.65 -32.96
CA PHE A 26 13.31 1.57 -32.99
C PHE A 26 13.95 1.39 -31.61
N TRP A 27 14.15 0.13 -31.22
CA TRP A 27 14.74 -0.24 -29.93
C TRP A 27 15.82 -1.31 -30.13
N LYS A 28 16.88 -1.25 -29.31
CA LYS A 28 17.97 -2.24 -29.37
C LYS A 28 17.49 -3.68 -29.14
N SER A 29 16.50 -3.86 -28.25
CA SER A 29 15.81 -5.14 -28.09
C SER A 29 14.42 -4.93 -27.49
N PRO A 30 13.46 -5.85 -27.73
CA PRO A 30 12.14 -5.81 -27.10
C PRO A 30 12.21 -5.91 -25.56
N ARG A 31 13.25 -6.54 -25.02
CA ARG A 31 13.45 -6.69 -23.58
C ARG A 31 13.88 -5.37 -22.95
N ALA A 32 14.85 -4.69 -23.56
CA ALA A 32 15.33 -3.39 -23.08
C ALA A 32 14.19 -2.36 -23.00
N LEU A 33 13.33 -2.30 -24.03
CA LEU A 33 12.12 -1.46 -24.02
C LEU A 33 11.21 -1.79 -22.83
N ARG A 34 10.92 -3.08 -22.60
CA ARG A 34 10.04 -3.49 -21.49
C ARG A 34 10.63 -3.13 -20.14
N ASP A 35 11.94 -3.26 -19.96
CA ASP A 35 12.63 -2.93 -18.71
C ASP A 35 12.59 -1.42 -18.43
N GLU A 36 12.84 -0.59 -19.45
CA GLU A 36 12.74 0.87 -19.34
C GLU A 36 11.31 1.32 -19.04
N VAL A 37 10.31 0.77 -19.74
CA VAL A 37 8.90 1.04 -19.49
C VAL A 37 8.51 0.61 -18.08
N ALA A 38 8.95 -0.56 -17.63
CA ALA A 38 8.68 -1.05 -16.28
C ALA A 38 9.28 -0.14 -15.21
N ALA A 39 10.53 0.31 -15.39
CA ALA A 39 11.16 1.26 -14.48
C ALA A 39 10.43 2.61 -14.45
N PHE A 40 9.94 3.09 -15.59
CA PHE A 40 9.11 4.30 -15.65
C PHE A 40 7.78 4.14 -14.90
N ILE A 41 7.03 3.07 -15.18
CA ILE A 41 5.72 2.82 -14.56
C ILE A 41 5.83 2.61 -13.05
N ARG A 42 6.89 1.93 -12.57
CA ARG A 42 7.16 1.75 -11.13
C ARG A 42 7.29 3.08 -10.38
N ARG A 43 7.81 4.13 -11.04
CA ARG A 43 7.94 5.48 -10.48
C ARG A 43 6.71 6.36 -10.66
N CYS A 44 5.69 5.88 -11.37
CA CYS A 44 4.47 6.66 -11.59
C CYS A 44 3.67 6.76 -10.28
N PRO A 45 3.40 7.96 -9.73
CA PRO A 45 2.72 8.12 -8.44
C PRO A 45 1.26 7.67 -8.49
N VAL A 46 0.63 7.66 -9.66
CA VAL A 46 -0.72 7.15 -9.83
C VAL A 46 -0.71 5.62 -9.80
N CYS A 47 0.17 4.98 -10.58
CA CYS A 47 0.27 3.53 -10.61
C CYS A 47 0.80 2.94 -9.31
N SER A 48 1.74 3.58 -8.62
CA SER A 48 2.27 3.05 -7.36
C SER A 48 1.19 2.96 -6.28
N ARG A 49 0.26 3.92 -6.24
CA ARG A 49 -0.86 3.95 -5.29
C ARG A 49 -2.02 3.03 -5.68
N THR A 50 -2.29 2.89 -6.97
CA THR A 50 -3.46 2.15 -7.47
C THR A 50 -3.15 0.70 -7.84
N LYS A 51 -1.92 0.42 -8.25
CA LYS A 51 -1.43 -0.92 -8.65
C LYS A 51 -0.39 -1.41 -7.63
N VAL A 52 -0.78 -1.37 -6.36
CA VAL A 52 0.04 -1.95 -5.28
C VAL A 52 0.22 -3.45 -5.59
N PRO A 53 1.45 -3.97 -5.65
CA PRO A 53 1.67 -5.40 -5.79
C PRO A 53 0.95 -6.12 -4.66
N ARG A 54 0.21 -7.18 -4.99
CA ARG A 54 -0.31 -8.14 -4.00
C ARG A 54 0.87 -8.90 -3.40
N HIS A 55 1.70 -8.23 -2.62
CA HIS A 55 2.56 -8.92 -1.69
C HIS A 55 1.64 -9.57 -0.67
N LYS A 56 1.89 -10.83 -0.35
CA LYS A 56 1.20 -11.46 0.78
C LYS A 56 1.54 -10.61 1.99
N ALA A 57 0.52 -10.19 2.75
CA ALA A 57 0.79 -9.67 4.09
C ALA A 57 1.69 -10.70 4.80
N GLY A 58 2.74 -10.23 5.47
CA GLY A 58 3.57 -11.12 6.28
C GLY A 58 2.72 -11.93 7.25
N ALA A 59 3.26 -13.03 7.76
CA ALA A 59 2.55 -13.83 8.75
C ALA A 59 2.03 -12.91 9.87
N ALA A 60 0.71 -12.90 10.09
CA ALA A 60 0.12 -12.10 11.15
C ALA A 60 0.70 -12.59 12.48
N GLY A 61 1.31 -11.68 13.24
CA GLY A 61 1.76 -11.99 14.60
C GLY A 61 0.55 -12.35 15.46
N ALA A 62 0.72 -13.36 16.32
CA ALA A 62 -0.29 -13.68 17.32
C ALA A 62 -0.53 -12.46 18.23
N LEU A 63 -1.79 -12.19 18.53
CA LEU A 63 -2.14 -11.20 19.55
C LEU A 63 -1.60 -11.65 20.91
N PRO A 64 -1.17 -10.72 21.77
CA PRO A 64 -0.69 -11.08 23.11
C PRO A 64 -1.81 -11.77 23.89
N VAL A 65 -1.50 -12.90 24.52
CA VAL A 65 -2.38 -13.60 25.46
C VAL A 65 -2.04 -13.13 26.87
N GLY A 66 -3.04 -12.64 27.61
CA GLY A 66 -2.89 -12.27 29.02
C GLY A 66 -2.69 -13.51 29.90
N ALA A 67 -1.84 -13.40 30.93
CA ALA A 67 -1.59 -14.48 31.89
C ALA A 67 -2.61 -14.50 33.04
N SER A 68 -3.24 -13.35 33.29
CA SER A 68 -4.22 -13.12 34.34
C SER A 68 -5.43 -12.34 33.83
N PRO A 69 -6.57 -12.38 34.53
CA PRO A 69 -7.74 -11.59 34.17
C PRO A 69 -7.37 -10.11 34.08
N PHE A 70 -7.87 -9.42 33.07
CA PHE A 70 -7.62 -7.99 32.81
C PHE A 70 -6.21 -7.60 32.29
N ASP A 71 -5.30 -8.54 32.04
CA ASP A 71 -3.95 -8.28 31.49
C ASP A 71 -3.95 -7.68 30.07
N VAL A 72 -4.86 -8.16 29.21
CA VAL A 72 -5.01 -7.71 27.82
C VAL A 72 -6.47 -7.39 27.57
N THR A 73 -6.77 -6.12 27.31
CA THR A 73 -8.10 -5.66 26.94
C THR A 73 -8.06 -5.01 25.56
N SER A 74 -8.97 -5.41 24.68
CA SER A 74 -9.17 -4.77 23.38
C SER A 74 -10.56 -4.16 23.34
N ALA A 75 -10.64 -2.89 22.96
CA ALA A 75 -11.89 -2.16 22.84
C ALA A 75 -12.09 -1.76 21.38
N ALA A 76 -13.17 -2.22 20.76
CA ALA A 76 -13.59 -1.79 19.44
C ALA A 76 -14.88 -0.97 19.58
N THR A 77 -14.86 0.28 19.15
CA THR A 77 -16.07 1.10 19.10
C THR A 77 -16.89 0.73 17.87
N SER A 78 -17.99 0.02 18.07
CA SER A 78 -19.00 -0.16 17.02
C SER A 78 -19.91 1.06 17.01
N THR A 79 -19.59 2.04 16.17
CA THR A 79 -20.35 3.27 16.10
C THR A 79 -21.71 3.03 15.43
N LYS A 80 -22.80 3.03 16.21
CA LYS A 80 -24.07 3.59 15.76
C LYS A 80 -24.18 4.98 16.40
N LEU A 81 -23.87 6.02 15.63
CA LEU A 81 -23.94 7.41 16.09
C LEU A 81 -25.38 7.74 16.44
N VAL A 82 -25.65 8.00 17.73
CA VAL A 82 -26.33 9.21 18.23
C VAL A 82 -25.86 9.44 19.67
N GLY A 83 -25.08 10.51 19.85
CA GLY A 83 -25.14 11.39 21.02
C GLY A 83 -24.64 10.90 22.39
N LEU A 84 -23.37 10.53 22.56
CA LEU A 84 -22.75 10.64 23.88
C LEU A 84 -21.26 11.04 23.85
N PRO A 85 -20.84 12.09 24.58
CA PRO A 85 -19.44 12.46 24.66
C PRO A 85 -18.67 11.48 25.55
N LEU A 86 -17.70 10.77 24.95
CA LEU A 86 -16.76 9.93 25.69
C LEU A 86 -15.74 10.81 26.43
N LYS A 87 -15.77 10.79 27.77
CA LYS A 87 -14.66 11.27 28.60
C LYS A 87 -13.59 10.20 28.66
N VAL A 88 -12.46 10.44 28.01
CA VAL A 88 -11.24 9.63 28.15
C VAL A 88 -10.50 10.08 29.40
N THR A 89 -10.44 9.25 30.43
CA THR A 89 -9.53 9.44 31.56
C THR A 89 -8.30 8.58 31.37
N LYS A 90 -7.14 9.23 31.17
CA LYS A 90 -5.82 8.60 31.22
C LYS A 90 -5.55 8.10 32.64
N THR A 91 -5.11 6.86 32.81
CA THR A 91 -4.43 6.41 34.02
C THR A 91 -3.00 6.04 33.65
N SER A 92 -2.06 6.80 34.21
CA SER A 92 -0.61 6.73 34.01
C SER A 92 -0.02 5.41 34.51
N SER A 93 0.96 4.90 33.76
CA SER A 93 1.89 3.85 34.17
C SER A 93 2.70 4.29 35.39
N ALA A 94 2.63 3.52 36.48
CA ALA A 94 3.57 3.60 37.58
C ALA A 94 4.53 2.39 37.50
N SER A 95 5.74 2.64 37.02
CA SER A 95 6.87 1.74 37.22
C SER A 95 7.22 1.71 38.71
N ARG A 96 7.32 0.52 39.32
CA ARG A 96 8.02 0.37 40.60
C ARG A 96 9.21 -0.56 40.39
N ALA A 97 10.39 0.04 40.45
CA ALA A 97 11.67 -0.64 40.59
C ALA A 97 11.79 -1.26 41.98
N THR A 98 12.45 -2.40 42.05
CA THR A 98 13.32 -2.78 43.16
C THR A 98 14.47 -3.60 42.59
#